data_AF-A0A9E0QCI4-F1
#
_entry.id   AF-A0A9E0QCI4-F1
#
_cell.length_a   1.000
_cell.length_b   1.000
_cell.length_c   1.000
_cell.angle_alpha   90.00
_cell.angle_beta   90.00
_cell.angle_gamma   90.00
#
_symmetry.space_group_name_H-M   'P 1'
#
loop_
_entity.id
_entity.type
_entity.pdbx_description
1 polymer ?
#
loop_
_entity_poly.entity_id
_entity_poly.type
_entity_poly.pdbx_seq_one_letter_code
_entity_poly.pdbx_strand_id
1 'polypeptide(L)'
;GCDSFVNTGDDLTMEAADMGWGSMVYTNTLPAIANPSTLYINDCHDFAQVFINNKYIGSIDRVKNEKSISLPAVNKGDKLTIVIEAMGRINFGRAIKDYKGITKDVTIDTNDGNHLLTYTLKGWQTAKIADDCNTAEKALNKISQHATDDVMGNRGYYRGYFNLNKTGDTFINMETWGKGQVYVNGHALGRFWSIGPQQTLYMPSCWLKKGKNEIIVLDVVGPKQPVVWGQDKPELNKLQMEKTNKHNAPGDRPDLNSATPVAEGSMNAGNGWQTVKFETPAKGRYIAIQCNSTQTGDDILAIAELYALDADGNRLSREPWTIKYADSESETGNHLGDKIYDLQESTYWQTVKGTALPHLLVIDLGSKQTITGIQQLPRAEKDAPGAMKQYKIYVY
;
A
#
# COMPACT_ATOMS: atom_id res chain seq x y z
N GLY A 1 14.62 20.75 -2.45
CA GLY A 1 15.23 20.81 -1.11
C GLY A 1 16.31 19.77 -0.93
N CYS A 2 17.12 19.50 -1.95
CA CYS A 2 18.27 18.60 -1.83
C CYS A 2 19.49 19.47 -1.52
N ASP A 3 20.16 19.21 -0.39
CA ASP A 3 21.28 20.04 0.06
C ASP A 3 22.65 19.44 -0.29
N SER A 4 22.73 18.12 -0.55
CA SER A 4 23.95 17.44 -0.97
C SER A 4 23.65 16.11 -1.66
N PHE A 5 24.55 15.71 -2.56
CA PHE A 5 24.58 14.35 -3.09
C PHE A 5 25.33 13.43 -2.11
N VAL A 6 24.84 12.20 -1.97
CA VAL A 6 25.47 11.13 -1.20
C VAL A 6 25.85 10.02 -2.17
N ASN A 7 27.06 9.47 -2.00
CA ASN A 7 27.46 8.28 -2.71
C ASN A 7 27.21 7.07 -1.81
N THR A 8 26.22 6.25 -2.16
CA THR A 8 25.90 5.01 -1.44
C THR A 8 26.45 3.77 -2.16
N GLY A 9 27.21 3.96 -3.25
CA GLY A 9 27.68 2.86 -4.09
C GLY A 9 26.50 2.12 -4.73
N ASP A 10 26.47 0.80 -4.56
CA ASP A 10 25.40 -0.07 -5.06
C ASP A 10 24.30 -0.36 -4.04
N ASP A 11 24.46 0.05 -2.77
CA ASP A 11 23.39 -0.03 -1.78
C ASP A 11 22.52 1.21 -1.89
N LEU A 12 21.27 1.05 -2.32
CA LEU A 12 20.36 2.16 -2.59
C LEU A 12 19.34 2.36 -1.46
N THR A 13 19.56 1.73 -0.31
CA THR A 13 18.73 1.96 0.88
C THR A 13 18.97 3.35 1.47
N MET A 14 17.97 3.90 2.14
CA MET A 14 18.10 5.16 2.88
C MET A 14 19.07 5.03 4.05
N GLU A 15 19.11 3.84 4.68
CA GLU A 15 20.01 3.53 5.78
C GLU A 15 21.48 3.58 5.35
N ALA A 16 21.82 3.12 4.14
CA ALA A 16 23.16 3.26 3.57
C ALA A 16 23.59 4.72 3.35
N ALA A 17 22.63 5.64 3.24
CA ALA A 17 22.86 7.09 3.16
C ALA A 17 22.89 7.79 4.53
N ASP A 18 22.85 7.03 5.63
CA ASP A 18 22.68 7.54 7.00
C ASP A 18 21.41 8.41 7.10
N MET A 19 20.27 7.83 6.70
CA MET A 19 18.98 8.51 6.67
C MET A 19 17.86 7.62 7.20
N GLY A 20 17.28 8.02 8.33
CA GLY A 20 16.15 7.31 8.95
C GLY A 20 14.80 7.61 8.31
N TRP A 21 14.47 8.87 8.04
CA TRP A 21 13.14 9.30 7.59
C TRP A 21 13.19 10.39 6.53
N GLY A 22 12.12 10.50 5.74
CA GLY A 22 11.94 11.53 4.72
C GLY A 22 11.87 10.92 3.33
N SER A 23 12.44 11.62 2.36
CA SER A 23 12.46 11.16 0.97
C SER A 23 13.88 11.12 0.41
N MET A 24 14.12 10.19 -0.49
CA MET A 24 15.41 10.05 -1.17
C MET A 24 15.23 10.19 -2.68
N VAL A 25 16.13 10.91 -3.31
CA VAL A 25 16.17 11.13 -4.76
C VAL A 25 17.28 10.28 -5.34
N TYR A 26 16.97 9.47 -6.34
CA TYR A 26 17.90 8.63 -7.07
C TYR A 26 17.96 9.10 -8.52
N THR A 27 19.16 9.36 -9.03
CA THR A 27 19.39 9.82 -10.40
C THR A 27 20.32 8.86 -11.13
N ASN A 28 19.98 8.55 -12.39
CA ASN A 28 20.81 7.77 -13.30
C ASN A 28 20.71 8.32 -14.74
N THR A 29 21.65 7.98 -15.60
CA THR A 29 21.61 8.26 -17.04
C THR A 29 21.24 7.00 -17.82
N LEU A 30 20.24 7.09 -18.69
CA LEU A 30 19.69 5.94 -19.39
C LEU A 30 20.51 5.56 -20.64
N PRO A 31 20.53 4.27 -21.02
CA PRO A 31 20.95 3.85 -22.35
C PRO A 31 19.92 4.26 -23.40
N ALA A 32 20.28 4.17 -24.69
CA ALA A 32 19.29 4.32 -25.76
C ALA A 32 18.40 3.07 -25.82
N ILE A 33 17.08 3.27 -25.74
CA ILE A 33 16.08 2.21 -25.86
C ILE A 33 14.97 2.73 -26.78
N ALA A 34 14.89 2.19 -28.00
CA ALA A 34 13.96 2.65 -29.02
C ALA A 34 12.55 2.08 -28.88
N ASN A 35 12.43 0.89 -28.28
CA ASN A 35 11.16 0.20 -28.11
C ASN A 35 10.50 0.54 -26.76
N PRO A 36 9.17 0.38 -26.62
CA PRO A 36 8.52 0.44 -25.32
C PRO A 36 9.21 -0.51 -24.33
N SER A 37 9.50 0.00 -23.15
CA SER A 37 10.22 -0.73 -22.12
C SER A 37 9.51 -0.62 -20.78
N THR A 38 9.92 -1.45 -19.82
CA THR A 38 9.35 -1.48 -18.46
C THR A 38 10.46 -1.30 -17.45
N LEU A 39 10.37 -0.25 -16.63
CA LEU A 39 11.23 -0.02 -15.48
C LEU A 39 10.71 -0.82 -14.30
N TYR A 40 11.57 -1.56 -13.63
CA TYR A 40 11.30 -2.23 -12.35
C TYR A 40 12.13 -1.60 -11.25
N ILE A 41 11.53 -1.40 -10.07
CA ILE A 41 12.21 -0.98 -8.84
C ILE A 41 12.02 -2.10 -7.80
N ASN A 42 13.06 -2.88 -7.55
CA ASN A 42 13.00 -4.10 -6.76
C ASN A 42 13.68 -3.89 -5.41
N ASP A 43 13.00 -3.85 -4.27
CA ASP A 43 11.62 -3.38 -4.09
C ASP A 43 11.63 -1.88 -3.72
N CYS A 44 10.60 -1.15 -4.15
CA CYS A 44 10.39 0.28 -3.86
C CYS A 44 9.70 0.48 -2.50
N HIS A 45 10.40 1.06 -1.53
CA HIS A 45 9.87 1.35 -0.19
C HIS A 45 9.84 2.88 0.08
N ASP A 46 8.71 3.58 -0.06
CA ASP A 46 7.34 3.04 -0.24
C ASP A 46 6.57 3.63 -1.42
N PHE A 47 6.69 4.94 -1.67
CA PHE A 47 5.97 5.60 -2.76
C PHE A 47 6.95 6.31 -3.67
N ALA A 48 7.18 5.75 -4.86
CA ALA A 48 8.08 6.32 -5.85
C ALA A 48 7.34 7.19 -6.86
N GLN A 49 8.02 8.24 -7.30
CA GLN A 49 7.68 9.04 -8.47
C GLN A 49 8.82 8.97 -9.47
N VAL A 50 8.50 8.68 -10.71
CA VAL A 50 9.47 8.45 -11.78
C VAL A 50 9.41 9.57 -12.80
N PHE A 51 10.57 10.11 -13.15
CA PHE A 51 10.73 11.20 -14.11
C PHE A 51 11.82 10.87 -15.12
N ILE A 52 11.63 11.27 -16.37
CA ILE A 52 12.66 11.26 -17.42
C ILE A 52 12.85 12.69 -17.92
N ASN A 53 14.07 13.21 -17.84
CA ASN A 53 14.38 14.61 -18.19
C ASN A 53 13.42 15.60 -17.51
N ASN A 54 13.14 15.34 -16.23
CA ASN A 54 12.17 16.09 -15.40
C ASN A 54 10.70 15.96 -15.81
N LYS A 55 10.36 15.22 -16.86
CA LYS A 55 8.97 14.92 -17.20
C LYS A 55 8.44 13.77 -16.35
N TYR A 56 7.32 13.97 -15.67
CA TYR A 56 6.65 12.93 -14.90
C TYR A 56 6.19 11.77 -15.79
N ILE A 57 6.58 10.54 -15.41
CA ILE A 57 6.21 9.29 -16.09
C ILE A 57 5.07 8.60 -15.32
N GLY A 58 5.16 8.58 -13.99
CA GLY A 58 4.13 8.01 -13.12
C GLY A 58 4.66 7.69 -11.74
N SER A 59 3.89 6.92 -10.99
CA SER A 59 4.21 6.50 -9.63
C SER A 59 4.23 4.98 -9.50
N ILE A 60 4.97 4.49 -8.51
CA ILE A 60 4.94 3.09 -8.08
C ILE A 60 4.60 3.10 -6.59
N ASP A 61 3.49 2.45 -6.24
CA ASP A 61 2.93 2.43 -4.89
C ASP A 61 3.03 1.04 -4.23
N ARG A 62 3.82 0.95 -3.15
CA ARG A 62 3.97 -0.28 -2.36
C ARG A 62 2.64 -0.80 -1.80
N VAL A 63 1.69 0.08 -1.47
CA VAL A 63 0.36 -0.31 -0.95
C VAL A 63 -0.41 -1.10 -2.01
N LYS A 64 -0.21 -0.78 -3.29
CA LYS A 64 -0.81 -1.48 -4.43
C LYS A 64 0.02 -2.66 -4.92
N ASN A 65 1.14 -2.98 -4.24
CA ASN A 65 2.13 -3.95 -4.69
C ASN A 65 2.64 -3.69 -6.12
N GLU A 66 2.65 -2.41 -6.53
CA GLU A 66 3.23 -2.01 -7.80
C GLU A 66 4.75 -2.08 -7.67
N LYS A 67 5.42 -2.58 -8.73
CA LYS A 67 6.90 -2.68 -8.78
C LYS A 67 7.49 -2.12 -10.05
N SER A 68 6.64 -1.74 -11.00
CA SER A 68 7.08 -1.37 -12.32
C SER A 68 6.20 -0.32 -12.98
N ILE A 69 6.77 0.31 -13.99
CA ILE A 69 6.08 1.30 -14.82
C ILE A 69 6.60 1.24 -16.26
N SER A 70 5.71 1.43 -17.23
CA SER A 70 6.09 1.54 -18.64
C SER A 70 6.87 2.83 -18.89
N LEU A 71 7.97 2.73 -19.62
CA LEU A 71 8.75 3.87 -20.07
C LEU A 71 8.50 4.14 -21.56
N PRO A 72 8.51 5.42 -21.98
CA PRO A 72 8.62 5.77 -23.39
C PRO A 72 9.99 5.35 -23.95
N ALA A 73 10.17 5.47 -25.27
CA ALA A 73 11.49 5.41 -25.87
C ALA A 73 12.40 6.48 -25.25
N VAL A 74 13.65 6.13 -24.99
CA VAL A 74 14.65 7.00 -24.35
C VAL A 74 15.94 7.04 -25.15
N ASN A 75 16.59 8.20 -25.14
CA ASN A 75 17.88 8.41 -25.76
C ASN A 75 19.01 8.14 -24.77
N LYS A 76 20.18 7.78 -25.32
CA LYS A 76 21.40 7.67 -24.51
C LYS A 76 21.68 9.00 -23.82
N GLY A 77 21.80 8.97 -22.50
CA GLY A 77 22.07 10.14 -21.67
C GLY A 77 20.82 10.82 -21.11
N ASP A 78 19.62 10.38 -21.47
CA ASP A 78 18.39 10.86 -20.81
C ASP A 78 18.48 10.59 -19.30
N LYS A 79 18.06 11.58 -18.51
CA LYS A 79 18.16 11.54 -17.05
C LYS A 79 16.93 10.88 -16.44
N LEU A 80 17.11 9.71 -15.83
CA LEU A 80 16.12 9.10 -14.94
C LEU A 80 16.24 9.71 -13.55
N THR A 81 15.12 10.17 -12.99
CA THR A 81 15.03 10.60 -11.59
C THR A 81 13.90 9.83 -10.91
N ILE A 82 14.19 9.22 -9.77
CA ILE A 82 13.22 8.51 -8.93
C ILE A 82 13.21 9.22 -7.58
N VAL A 83 12.05 9.72 -7.15
CA VAL A 83 11.85 10.31 -5.81
C VAL A 83 11.03 9.34 -5.00
N ILE A 84 11.59 8.81 -3.90
CA ILE A 84 10.91 7.85 -3.03
C ILE A 84 10.61 8.52 -1.70
N GLU A 85 9.33 8.59 -1.34
CA GLU A 85 8.89 8.92 0.01
C GLU A 85 8.86 7.65 0.86
N ALA A 86 9.57 7.66 1.99
CA ALA A 86 9.46 6.64 3.01
C ALA A 86 8.32 6.97 3.97
N MET A 87 7.34 6.07 4.06
CA MET A 87 6.30 6.11 5.07
C MET A 87 6.83 5.51 6.38
N GLY A 88 5.94 5.18 7.33
CA GLY A 88 6.32 4.49 8.55
C GLY A 88 7.00 3.16 8.24
N ARG A 89 8.01 2.78 9.05
CA ARG A 89 8.51 1.40 9.04
C ARG A 89 7.43 0.48 9.61
N ILE A 90 7.34 -0.73 9.05
CA ILE A 90 6.47 -1.78 9.58
C ILE A 90 6.80 -1.98 11.08
N ASN A 91 5.76 -1.97 11.91
CA ASN A 91 5.88 -2.02 13.37
C ASN A 91 5.46 -3.37 13.99
N PHE A 92 5.13 -4.36 13.17
CA PHE A 92 4.60 -5.65 13.63
C PHE A 92 5.17 -6.83 12.82
N GLY A 93 5.30 -7.98 13.49
CA GLY A 93 5.69 -9.24 12.85
C GLY A 93 7.15 -9.31 12.38
N ARG A 94 7.43 -10.20 11.42
CA ARG A 94 8.79 -10.43 10.89
C ARG A 94 9.26 -9.31 9.96
N ALA A 95 8.30 -8.59 9.38
CA ALA A 95 8.55 -7.53 8.41
C ALA A 95 9.03 -6.21 9.05
N ILE A 96 9.30 -6.16 10.36
CA ILE A 96 9.93 -5.00 11.03
C ILE A 96 11.32 -4.64 10.47
N LYS A 97 11.97 -5.58 9.76
CA LYS A 97 13.18 -5.33 8.97
C LYS A 97 12.82 -4.60 7.67
N ASP A 98 12.35 -3.37 7.82
CA ASP A 98 11.76 -2.58 6.74
C ASP A 98 12.70 -1.46 6.29
N TYR A 99 13.76 -1.84 5.57
CA TYR A 99 14.66 -0.87 4.91
C TYR A 99 13.87 0.02 3.96
N LYS A 100 14.26 1.28 3.83
CA LYS A 100 13.54 2.26 2.99
C LYS A 100 14.35 2.65 1.76
N GLY A 101 13.69 3.21 0.76
CA GLY A 101 14.31 3.55 -0.53
C GLY A 101 14.22 2.41 -1.55
N ILE A 102 15.29 2.18 -2.31
CA ILE A 102 15.40 1.06 -3.24
C ILE A 102 16.14 -0.07 -2.53
N THR A 103 15.47 -1.17 -2.26
CA THR A 103 16.01 -2.22 -1.37
C THR A 103 16.89 -3.26 -2.06
N LYS A 104 16.85 -3.36 -3.39
CA LYS A 104 17.72 -4.23 -4.20
C LYS A 104 18.24 -3.49 -5.42
N ASP A 105 17.61 -3.63 -6.58
CA ASP A 105 18.07 -3.11 -7.85
C ASP A 105 16.97 -2.41 -8.65
N VAL A 106 17.40 -1.77 -9.73
CA VAL A 106 16.53 -1.15 -10.73
C VAL A 106 16.89 -1.75 -12.07
N THR A 107 15.90 -2.32 -12.75
CA THR A 107 16.09 -2.93 -14.07
C THR A 107 15.17 -2.32 -15.11
N ILE A 108 15.58 -2.37 -16.37
CA ILE A 108 14.71 -2.03 -17.51
C ILE A 108 14.63 -3.23 -18.43
N ASP A 109 13.42 -3.72 -18.65
CA ASP A 109 13.13 -4.77 -19.63
C ASP A 109 12.63 -4.14 -20.94
N THR A 110 13.19 -4.58 -22.06
CA THR A 110 12.74 -4.20 -23.41
C THR A 110 12.88 -5.38 -24.34
N ASN A 111 12.11 -5.38 -25.43
CA ASN A 111 12.32 -6.33 -26.51
C ASN A 111 13.28 -5.75 -27.55
N ASP A 112 14.17 -6.58 -28.07
CA ASP A 112 14.93 -6.35 -29.30
C ASP A 112 14.66 -7.52 -30.25
N GLY A 113 13.81 -7.27 -31.24
CA GLY A 113 13.18 -8.33 -32.03
C GLY A 113 12.37 -9.28 -31.14
N ASN A 114 12.77 -10.55 -31.11
CA ASN A 114 12.11 -11.62 -30.32
C ASN A 114 12.84 -11.95 -29.00
N HIS A 115 13.84 -11.17 -28.61
CA HIS A 115 14.60 -11.41 -27.38
C HIS A 115 14.28 -10.36 -26.33
N LEU A 116 14.03 -10.82 -25.10
CA LEU A 116 13.95 -9.96 -23.92
C LEU A 116 15.37 -9.56 -23.52
N LEU A 117 15.61 -8.25 -23.43
CA LEU A 117 16.82 -7.65 -22.89
C LEU A 117 16.49 -6.99 -21.55
N THR A 118 17.31 -7.27 -20.55
CA THR A 118 17.21 -6.66 -19.22
C THR A 118 18.47 -5.86 -18.93
N TYR A 119 18.32 -4.55 -18.72
CA TYR A 119 19.39 -3.66 -18.27
C TYR A 119 19.33 -3.51 -16.76
N THR A 120 20.41 -3.84 -16.04
CA THR A 120 20.53 -3.49 -14.62
C THR A 120 21.23 -2.14 -14.48
N LEU A 121 20.56 -1.16 -13.86
CA LEU A 121 21.09 0.19 -13.71
C LEU A 121 22.02 0.28 -12.49
N LYS A 122 23.24 0.79 -12.71
CA LYS A 122 24.30 0.98 -11.70
C LYS A 122 24.82 2.42 -11.72
N GLY A 123 25.62 2.80 -10.73
CA GLY A 123 26.27 4.12 -10.69
C GLY A 123 25.30 5.26 -10.39
N TRP A 124 24.43 5.07 -9.39
CA TRP A 124 23.42 6.05 -9.00
C TRP A 124 24.02 7.26 -8.29
N GLN A 125 23.45 8.44 -8.58
CA GLN A 125 23.62 9.62 -7.75
C GLN A 125 22.42 9.74 -6.82
N THR A 126 22.66 9.87 -5.51
CA THR A 126 21.57 9.95 -4.54
C THR A 126 21.56 11.29 -3.80
N ALA A 127 20.41 11.76 -3.38
CA ALA A 127 20.28 12.96 -2.56
C ALA A 127 19.20 12.81 -1.49
N LYS A 128 19.42 13.41 -0.33
CA LYS A 128 18.54 13.33 0.84
C LYS A 128 17.57 14.50 0.90
N ILE A 129 16.32 14.22 1.29
CA ILE A 129 15.31 15.20 1.69
C ILE A 129 14.83 14.80 3.09
N ALA A 130 15.49 15.35 4.11
CA ALA A 130 15.18 15.04 5.50
C ALA A 130 13.77 15.47 5.90
N ASP A 131 13.17 14.69 6.80
CA ASP A 131 11.79 14.88 7.26
C ASP A 131 11.68 15.90 8.40
N ASP A 132 12.04 17.16 8.11
CA ASP A 132 12.06 18.23 9.10
C ASP A 132 11.71 19.61 8.52
N CYS A 133 11.20 20.50 9.38
CA CYS A 133 10.75 21.82 8.95
C CYS A 133 11.90 22.71 8.44
N ASN A 134 13.12 22.57 8.99
CA ASN A 134 14.26 23.37 8.54
C ASN A 134 14.65 23.03 7.10
N THR A 135 14.58 21.75 6.73
CA THR A 135 14.78 21.30 5.35
C THR A 135 13.74 21.91 4.41
N ALA A 136 12.47 21.94 4.82
CA ALA A 136 11.40 22.58 4.06
C ALA A 136 11.60 24.10 3.91
N GLU A 137 11.93 24.80 4.99
CA GLU A 137 12.21 26.24 4.99
C GLU A 137 13.41 26.59 4.12
N LYS A 138 14.53 25.85 4.23
CA LYS A 138 15.70 26.03 3.37
C LYS A 138 15.35 25.87 1.90
N ALA A 139 14.55 24.86 1.57
CA ALA A 139 14.10 24.62 0.20
C ALA A 139 13.30 25.81 -0.33
N LEU A 140 12.37 26.35 0.47
CA LEU A 140 11.53 27.49 0.11
C LEU A 140 12.32 28.81 0.02
N ASN A 141 13.31 29.02 0.89
CA ASN A 141 14.13 30.24 0.92
C ASN A 141 15.15 30.30 -0.23
N LYS A 142 15.52 29.16 -0.82
CA LYS A 142 16.40 29.09 -2.01
C LYS A 142 15.68 29.45 -3.32
N ILE A 143 14.35 29.54 -3.32
CA ILE A 143 13.57 29.91 -4.51
C ILE A 143 13.73 31.42 -4.73
N SER A 144 14.69 31.80 -5.58
CA SER A 144 14.66 33.11 -6.23
C SER A 144 13.48 33.14 -7.19
N GLN A 145 12.85 34.32 -7.30
CA GLN A 145 11.58 34.58 -7.97
C GLN A 145 11.43 33.81 -9.30
N HIS A 146 10.29 33.13 -9.47
CA HIS A 146 9.84 32.36 -10.65
C HIS A 146 10.57 31.02 -10.91
N ALA A 147 10.11 29.95 -10.26
CA ALA A 147 10.21 28.61 -10.83
C ALA A 147 9.06 28.44 -11.84
N THR A 148 9.21 29.01 -13.04
CA THR A 148 8.26 28.88 -14.16
C THR A 148 8.70 27.89 -15.22
N ASP A 149 9.51 26.90 -14.84
CA ASP A 149 9.69 25.72 -15.69
C ASP A 149 8.98 24.57 -14.98
N ASP A 150 8.06 23.93 -15.69
CA ASP A 150 7.19 22.82 -15.31
C ASP A 150 7.97 21.51 -15.01
N VAL A 151 9.04 21.62 -14.22
CA VAL A 151 10.07 20.59 -14.00
C VAL A 151 9.54 19.45 -13.12
N MET A 152 8.50 19.68 -12.32
CA MET A 152 7.85 18.63 -11.50
C MET A 152 6.32 18.80 -11.42
N GLY A 153 5.74 19.61 -12.32
CA GLY A 153 4.35 20.04 -12.19
C GLY A 153 4.09 20.81 -10.90
N ASN A 154 2.93 20.55 -10.30
CA ASN A 154 2.49 21.09 -9.01
C ASN A 154 3.05 20.34 -7.78
N ARG A 155 4.17 19.62 -7.89
CA ARG A 155 4.74 18.83 -6.77
C ARG A 155 5.80 19.63 -6.04
N GLY A 156 5.82 19.54 -4.71
CA GLY A 156 6.85 20.15 -3.89
C GLY A 156 6.31 20.87 -2.65
N TYR A 157 7.09 21.84 -2.18
CA TYR A 157 6.78 22.61 -0.98
C TYR A 157 5.92 23.84 -1.31
N TYR A 158 4.88 24.05 -0.52
CA TYR A 158 3.98 25.19 -0.53
C TYR A 158 4.08 25.91 0.80
N ARG A 159 4.01 27.25 0.80
CA ARG A 159 4.08 28.08 2.00
C ARG A 159 2.91 29.06 2.03
N GLY A 160 2.21 29.09 3.16
CA GLY A 160 1.08 29.99 3.40
C GLY A 160 1.23 30.71 4.74
N TYR A 161 0.57 31.86 4.85
CA TYR A 161 0.48 32.62 6.09
C TYR A 161 -0.95 33.05 6.35
N PHE A 162 -1.35 33.08 7.62
CA PHE A 162 -2.67 33.52 8.05
C PHE A 162 -2.61 34.22 9.40
N ASN A 163 -3.57 35.10 9.68
CA ASN A 163 -3.64 35.85 10.95
C ASN A 163 -4.77 35.33 11.82
N LEU A 164 -4.51 35.16 13.12
CA LEU A 164 -5.51 34.78 14.11
C LEU A 164 -5.70 35.86 15.18
N ASN A 165 -6.95 36.22 15.48
CA ASN A 165 -7.27 37.09 16.61
C ASN A 165 -7.32 36.33 17.95
N LYS A 166 -7.69 35.05 17.89
CA LYS A 166 -7.78 34.11 19.01
C LYS A 166 -7.35 32.72 18.52
N THR A 167 -6.69 31.95 19.37
CA THR A 167 -6.32 30.57 19.09
C THR A 167 -7.41 29.61 19.60
N GLY A 168 -7.48 28.44 18.97
CA GLY A 168 -8.38 27.35 19.31
C GLY A 168 -7.97 26.11 18.53
N ASP A 169 -8.34 24.94 19.03
CA ASP A 169 -8.10 23.71 18.32
C ASP A 169 -8.91 23.72 17.01
N THR A 170 -8.36 23.14 15.95
CA THR A 170 -9.06 23.01 14.68
C THR A 170 -8.56 21.80 13.91
N PHE A 171 -9.18 21.49 12.80
CA PHE A 171 -8.80 20.41 11.90
C PHE A 171 -8.53 21.02 10.53
N ILE A 172 -7.32 20.86 9.99
CA ILE A 172 -6.96 21.37 8.66
C ILE A 172 -7.44 20.36 7.63
N ASN A 173 -8.30 20.79 6.71
CA ASN A 173 -8.77 19.96 5.61
C ASN A 173 -7.73 19.88 4.48
N MET A 174 -7.46 18.64 4.02
CA MET A 174 -6.45 18.33 3.02
C MET A 174 -7.05 17.75 1.72
N GLU A 175 -8.37 17.81 1.52
CA GLU A 175 -9.06 17.15 0.39
C GLU A 175 -8.63 17.64 -1.00
N THR A 176 -8.13 18.87 -1.10
CA THR A 176 -7.62 19.43 -2.37
C THR A 176 -6.18 19.05 -2.65
N TRP A 177 -5.51 18.37 -1.71
CA TRP A 177 -4.11 17.99 -1.77
C TRP A 177 -3.95 16.51 -2.15
N GLY A 178 -2.76 16.14 -2.60
CA GLY A 178 -2.43 14.79 -3.07
C GLY A 178 -1.93 13.89 -1.93
N LYS A 179 -0.63 13.96 -1.62
CA LYS A 179 0.00 13.15 -0.56
C LYS A 179 1.22 13.88 -0.01
N GLY A 180 1.44 13.84 1.30
CA GLY A 180 2.69 14.33 1.88
C GLY A 180 2.53 14.72 3.34
N GLN A 181 3.09 15.86 3.74
CA GLN A 181 3.17 16.27 5.16
C GLN A 181 3.01 17.76 5.37
N VAL A 182 2.55 18.12 6.57
CA VAL A 182 2.25 19.50 6.95
C VAL A 182 3.08 19.92 8.16
N TYR A 183 3.59 21.16 8.12
CA TYR A 183 4.16 21.86 9.26
C TYR A 183 3.36 23.11 9.57
N VAL A 184 3.13 23.40 10.85
CA VAL A 184 2.51 24.63 11.33
C VAL A 184 3.42 25.28 12.35
N ASN A 185 3.85 26.51 12.08
CA ASN A 185 4.78 27.26 12.94
C ASN A 185 6.02 26.44 13.38
N GLY A 186 6.57 25.61 12.49
CA GLY A 186 7.71 24.73 12.78
C GLY A 186 7.35 23.33 13.32
N HIS A 187 6.11 23.10 13.74
CA HIS A 187 5.67 21.81 14.28
C HIS A 187 5.20 20.87 13.16
N ALA A 188 5.72 19.65 13.11
CA ALA A 188 5.26 18.60 12.20
C ALA A 188 3.88 18.10 12.63
N LEU A 189 2.86 18.37 11.81
CA LEU A 189 1.47 18.02 12.08
C LEU A 189 1.17 16.55 11.75
N GLY A 190 1.89 16.01 10.76
CA GLY A 190 1.75 14.63 10.29
C GLY A 190 1.55 14.54 8.79
N ARG A 191 1.25 13.32 8.34
CA ARG A 191 1.07 12.97 6.93
C ARG A 191 -0.40 13.03 6.51
N PHE A 192 -0.65 13.36 5.26
CA PHE A 192 -1.96 13.26 4.63
C PHE A 192 -1.88 12.47 3.32
N TRP A 193 -2.99 11.87 2.91
CA TRP A 193 -3.13 11.23 1.61
C TRP A 193 -4.59 11.30 1.15
N SER A 194 -4.81 11.80 -0.06
CA SER A 194 -6.13 12.03 -0.66
C SER A 194 -7.04 10.80 -0.67
N ILE A 195 -6.48 9.58 -0.68
CA ILE A 195 -7.25 8.33 -0.66
C ILE A 195 -8.09 8.15 0.61
N GLY A 196 -7.74 8.84 1.71
CA GLY A 196 -8.45 8.73 2.99
C GLY A 196 -8.07 7.48 3.81
N PRO A 197 -8.88 7.08 4.81
CA PRO A 197 -10.19 7.66 5.15
C PRO A 197 -10.10 9.00 5.89
N GLN A 198 -8.93 9.31 6.48
CA GLN A 198 -8.63 10.59 7.10
C GLN A 198 -8.41 11.68 6.03
N GLN A 199 -9.20 12.76 6.09
CA GLN A 199 -9.08 13.93 5.20
C GLN A 199 -8.67 15.21 5.94
N THR A 200 -8.58 15.16 7.26
CA THR A 200 -8.16 16.30 8.09
C THR A 200 -7.03 15.97 9.04
N LEU A 201 -6.14 16.93 9.27
CA LEU A 201 -5.12 16.87 10.31
C LEU A 201 -5.53 17.71 11.52
N TYR A 202 -5.44 17.14 12.73
CA TYR A 202 -5.68 17.87 13.97
C TYR A 202 -4.59 18.93 14.19
N MET A 203 -4.99 20.19 14.36
CA MET A 203 -4.12 21.33 14.63
C MET A 203 -4.33 21.86 16.05
N PRO A 204 -3.44 21.52 17.00
CA PRO A 204 -3.54 21.95 18.39
C PRO A 204 -3.41 23.46 18.52
N SER A 205 -4.27 24.06 19.35
CA SER A 205 -4.25 25.50 19.68
C SER A 205 -2.92 25.97 20.27
N CYS A 206 -2.23 25.10 21.02
CA CYS A 206 -0.94 25.42 21.63
C CYS A 206 0.22 25.54 20.63
N TRP A 207 0.03 25.10 19.38
CA TRP A 207 0.98 25.31 18.27
C TRP A 207 0.63 26.54 17.42
N LEU A 208 -0.49 27.20 17.73
CA LEU A 208 -0.93 28.44 17.09
C LEU A 208 -0.59 29.65 17.96
N LYS A 209 -0.51 30.81 17.32
CA LYS A 209 -0.28 32.09 17.99
C LYS A 209 -1.26 33.16 17.52
N LYS A 210 -1.54 34.13 18.38
CA LYS A 210 -2.24 35.37 17.96
C LYS A 210 -1.36 36.12 16.96
N GLY A 211 -1.96 36.69 15.92
CA GLY A 211 -1.25 37.32 14.81
C GLY A 211 -0.84 36.30 13.75
N LYS A 212 0.32 36.51 13.14
CA LYS A 212 0.78 35.76 11.95
C LYS A 212 1.20 34.33 12.30
N ASN A 213 0.60 33.37 11.63
CA ASN A 213 0.96 31.95 11.65
C ASN A 213 1.48 31.53 10.28
N GLU A 214 2.28 30.48 10.25
CA GLU A 214 2.83 29.87 9.05
C GLU A 214 2.35 28.43 8.91
N ILE A 215 2.07 28.05 7.67
CA ILE A 215 1.87 26.67 7.26
C ILE A 215 2.78 26.34 6.08
N ILE A 216 3.44 25.19 6.15
CA ILE A 216 4.21 24.61 5.05
C ILE A 216 3.61 23.25 4.72
N VAL A 217 3.38 22.98 3.44
CA VAL A 217 2.89 21.69 2.96
C VAL A 217 3.86 21.14 1.94
N LEU A 218 4.39 19.95 2.16
CA LEU A 218 5.02 19.15 1.11
C LEU A 218 3.94 18.29 0.48
N ASP A 219 3.70 18.46 -0.82
CA ASP A 219 2.83 17.58 -1.60
C ASP A 219 3.65 16.89 -2.68
N VAL A 220 3.85 15.57 -2.52
CA VAL A 220 4.62 14.78 -3.46
C VAL A 220 3.79 14.49 -4.71
N VAL A 221 2.47 14.34 -4.64
CA VAL A 221 1.61 14.04 -5.81
C VAL A 221 1.21 15.32 -6.55
N GLY A 222 1.09 16.42 -5.83
CA GLY A 222 0.69 17.73 -6.32
C GLY A 222 -0.81 17.99 -6.11
N PRO A 223 -1.19 19.17 -5.57
CA PRO A 223 -2.56 19.44 -5.18
C PRO A 223 -3.43 19.81 -6.39
N LYS A 224 -4.71 19.40 -6.34
CA LYS A 224 -5.73 19.92 -7.28
C LYS A 224 -5.86 21.43 -7.15
N GLN A 225 -5.83 21.93 -5.91
CA GLN A 225 -5.77 23.35 -5.57
C GLN A 225 -4.95 23.52 -4.28
N PRO A 226 -3.98 24.46 -4.25
CA PRO A 226 -3.12 24.68 -3.08
C PRO A 226 -3.82 25.53 -2.01
N VAL A 227 -4.97 25.06 -1.52
CA VAL A 227 -5.80 25.73 -0.51
C VAL A 227 -6.04 24.77 0.64
N VAL A 228 -5.93 25.27 1.87
CA VAL A 228 -6.35 24.55 3.08
C VAL A 228 -7.27 25.45 3.89
N TRP A 229 -8.16 24.85 4.68
CA TRP A 229 -8.99 25.57 5.65
C TRP A 229 -9.10 24.80 6.96
N GLY A 230 -9.31 25.54 8.06
CA GLY A 230 -9.64 24.96 9.35
C GLY A 230 -11.14 24.70 9.47
N GLN A 231 -11.50 23.60 10.12
CA GLN A 231 -12.88 23.24 10.47
C GLN A 231 -12.98 22.79 11.93
N ASP A 232 -14.20 22.70 12.46
CA ASP A 232 -14.52 22.43 13.87
C ASP A 232 -14.63 20.93 14.20
N LYS A 233 -14.74 20.08 13.18
CA LYS A 233 -14.83 18.62 13.31
C LYS A 233 -13.86 17.93 12.35
N PRO A 234 -13.30 16.77 12.73
CA PRO A 234 -12.45 16.01 11.84
C PRO A 234 -13.29 15.30 10.76
N GLU A 235 -12.69 15.08 9.59
CA GLU A 235 -13.18 14.14 8.59
C GLU A 235 -12.26 12.91 8.59
N LEU A 236 -12.78 11.81 9.14
CA LEU A 236 -12.01 10.57 9.40
C LEU A 236 -12.52 9.37 8.60
N ASN A 237 -13.66 9.49 7.93
CA ASN A 237 -14.39 8.35 7.37
C ASN A 237 -14.71 8.53 5.87
N LYS A 238 -13.87 9.30 5.16
CA LYS A 238 -14.08 9.63 3.74
C LYS A 238 -12.98 9.03 2.88
N LEU A 239 -13.25 7.82 2.39
CA LEU A 239 -12.41 7.18 1.38
C LEU A 239 -12.69 7.80 0.00
N GLN A 240 -11.63 8.12 -0.73
CA GLN A 240 -11.72 8.55 -2.13
C GLN A 240 -11.25 7.42 -3.04
N MET A 241 -12.12 6.44 -3.24
CA MET A 241 -11.81 5.26 -4.04
C MET A 241 -11.99 5.53 -5.54
N GLU A 242 -10.94 5.29 -6.34
CA GLU A 242 -11.06 5.24 -7.81
C GLU A 242 -11.71 3.91 -8.27
N LYS A 243 -11.52 2.85 -7.49
CA LYS A 243 -12.07 1.51 -7.70
C LYS A 243 -12.51 0.93 -6.37
N THR A 244 -13.52 0.07 -6.41
CA THR A 244 -13.95 -0.71 -5.24
C THR A 244 -12.77 -1.47 -4.63
N ASN A 245 -12.72 -1.54 -3.30
CA ASN A 245 -11.80 -2.37 -2.53
C ASN A 245 -12.33 -3.80 -2.32
N LYS A 246 -13.55 -4.09 -2.79
CA LYS A 246 -14.11 -5.45 -2.80
C LYS A 246 -13.44 -6.33 -3.82
N HIS A 247 -13.35 -7.61 -3.50
CA HIS A 247 -12.77 -8.67 -4.30
C HIS A 247 -13.84 -9.47 -5.06
N ASN A 248 -14.86 -8.81 -5.62
CA ASN A 248 -16.03 -9.48 -6.19
C ASN A 248 -16.11 -9.41 -7.73
N ALA A 249 -14.98 -9.19 -8.40
CA ALA A 249 -14.94 -9.13 -9.86
C ALA A 249 -15.41 -10.47 -10.46
N PRO A 250 -16.47 -10.49 -11.29
CA PRO A 250 -17.04 -11.75 -11.79
C PRO A 250 -16.05 -12.62 -12.57
N GLY A 251 -15.10 -12.00 -13.27
CA GLY A 251 -14.05 -12.71 -14.03
C GLY A 251 -13.01 -13.42 -13.16
N ASP A 252 -12.95 -13.10 -11.86
CA ASP A 252 -12.04 -13.76 -10.93
C ASP A 252 -12.69 -14.95 -10.20
N ARG A 253 -14.00 -15.15 -10.36
CA ARG A 253 -14.72 -16.29 -9.78
C ARG A 253 -14.35 -17.59 -10.52
N PRO A 254 -13.79 -18.61 -9.85
CA PRO A 254 -13.48 -19.88 -10.49
C PRO A 254 -14.77 -20.67 -10.80
N ASP A 255 -14.73 -21.45 -11.89
CA ASP A 255 -15.73 -22.50 -12.12
C ASP A 255 -15.33 -23.75 -11.34
N LEU A 256 -16.07 -24.04 -10.26
CA LEU A 256 -15.84 -25.18 -9.38
C LEU A 256 -16.80 -26.34 -9.65
N ASN A 257 -17.68 -26.24 -10.65
CA ASN A 257 -18.73 -27.25 -10.88
C ASN A 257 -18.16 -28.63 -11.24
N SER A 258 -17.01 -28.66 -11.92
CA SER A 258 -16.30 -29.88 -12.30
C SER A 258 -15.06 -30.15 -11.44
N ALA A 259 -14.76 -29.28 -10.47
CA ALA A 259 -13.61 -29.43 -9.60
C ALA A 259 -13.92 -30.42 -8.45
N THR A 260 -12.97 -31.30 -8.15
CA THR A 260 -13.05 -32.16 -6.96
C THR A 260 -12.47 -31.41 -5.76
N PRO A 261 -13.21 -31.28 -4.64
CA PRO A 261 -12.66 -30.67 -3.43
C PRO A 261 -11.55 -31.55 -2.85
N VAL A 262 -10.49 -30.91 -2.36
CA VAL A 262 -9.39 -31.59 -1.64
C VAL A 262 -9.78 -31.92 -0.20
N ALA A 263 -10.81 -31.26 0.32
CA ALA A 263 -11.47 -31.60 1.57
C ALA A 263 -12.93 -31.11 1.55
N GLU A 264 -13.83 -31.91 2.11
CA GLU A 264 -15.24 -31.60 2.34
C GLU A 264 -15.62 -32.11 3.73
N GLY A 265 -16.34 -31.32 4.52
CA GLY A 265 -16.64 -31.69 5.90
C GLY A 265 -17.44 -30.68 6.68
N SER A 266 -17.41 -30.82 8.00
CA SER A 266 -18.04 -29.90 8.95
C SER A 266 -17.02 -29.43 9.98
N MET A 267 -16.93 -28.11 10.18
CA MET A 267 -16.19 -27.49 11.28
C MET A 267 -16.94 -27.72 12.61
N ASN A 268 -16.20 -27.68 13.72
CA ASN A 268 -16.77 -27.67 15.06
C ASN A 268 -17.36 -26.29 15.39
N ALA A 269 -18.36 -26.26 16.27
CA ALA A 269 -18.89 -25.02 16.81
C ALA A 269 -17.92 -24.39 17.84
N GLY A 270 -18.07 -23.08 18.06
CA GLY A 270 -17.29 -22.32 19.05
C GLY A 270 -16.06 -21.62 18.48
N ASN A 271 -15.34 -20.94 19.37
CA ASN A 271 -14.14 -20.17 19.06
C ASN A 271 -12.88 -21.05 19.01
N GLY A 272 -11.78 -20.46 18.54
CA GLY A 272 -10.45 -21.07 18.57
C GLY A 272 -10.05 -21.71 17.24
N TRP A 273 -8.74 -21.98 17.13
CA TRP A 273 -8.14 -22.51 15.91
C TRP A 273 -8.65 -23.92 15.59
N GLN A 274 -9.08 -24.12 14.35
CA GLN A 274 -9.49 -25.41 13.83
C GLN A 274 -8.62 -25.80 12.64
N THR A 275 -8.25 -27.07 12.55
CA THR A 275 -7.38 -27.58 11.47
C THR A 275 -8.17 -28.54 10.59
N VAL A 276 -8.17 -28.28 9.29
CA VAL A 276 -8.67 -29.21 8.27
C VAL A 276 -7.48 -29.82 7.55
N LYS A 277 -7.27 -31.13 7.70
CA LYS A 277 -6.23 -31.87 6.98
C LYS A 277 -6.81 -32.41 5.68
N PHE A 278 -6.03 -32.36 4.60
CA PHE A 278 -6.38 -32.97 3.33
C PHE A 278 -6.00 -34.46 3.38
N GLU A 279 -6.77 -35.31 2.70
CA GLU A 279 -6.48 -36.75 2.62
C GLU A 279 -5.16 -37.00 1.88
N THR A 280 -4.86 -36.17 0.89
CA THR A 280 -3.60 -36.20 0.13
C THR A 280 -3.07 -34.78 -0.05
N PRO A 281 -1.74 -34.58 -0.14
CA PRO A 281 -1.17 -33.28 -0.46
C PRO A 281 -1.69 -32.76 -1.80
N ALA A 282 -2.15 -31.51 -1.82
CA ALA A 282 -2.65 -30.85 -3.02
C ALA A 282 -1.65 -29.81 -3.51
N LYS A 283 -1.48 -29.69 -4.83
CA LYS A 283 -0.57 -28.71 -5.44
C LYS A 283 -1.35 -27.69 -6.26
N GLY A 284 -1.21 -26.41 -5.93
CA GLY A 284 -1.91 -25.32 -6.60
C GLY A 284 -1.38 -23.96 -6.18
N ARG A 285 -1.79 -22.92 -6.90
CA ARG A 285 -1.51 -21.52 -6.55
C ARG A 285 -2.68 -20.90 -5.77
N TYR A 286 -3.90 -21.39 -5.99
CA TYR A 286 -5.09 -20.82 -5.38
C TYR A 286 -5.70 -21.78 -4.36
N ILE A 287 -6.28 -21.22 -3.30
CA ILE A 287 -7.16 -21.94 -2.37
C ILE A 287 -8.54 -21.32 -2.47
N ALA A 288 -9.56 -22.12 -2.78
CA ALA A 288 -10.96 -21.70 -2.71
C ALA A 288 -11.65 -22.39 -1.54
N ILE A 289 -12.32 -21.59 -0.71
CA ILE A 289 -13.05 -22.04 0.49
C ILE A 289 -14.51 -21.71 0.27
N GLN A 290 -15.32 -22.75 0.10
CA GLN A 290 -16.75 -22.65 -0.05
C GLN A 290 -17.42 -23.01 1.27
N CYS A 291 -18.25 -22.12 1.79
CA CYS A 291 -19.13 -22.38 2.94
C CYS A 291 -20.53 -22.71 2.43
N ASN A 292 -21.03 -23.88 2.82
CA ASN A 292 -22.36 -24.36 2.45
C ASN A 292 -23.40 -24.15 3.56
N SER A 293 -22.97 -23.96 4.82
CA SER A 293 -23.83 -23.57 5.94
C SER A 293 -23.01 -23.02 7.10
N THR A 294 -23.66 -22.23 7.96
CA THR A 294 -23.08 -21.67 9.20
C THR A 294 -23.58 -22.43 10.43
N GLN A 295 -22.90 -22.29 11.56
CA GLN A 295 -23.29 -22.98 12.81
C GLN A 295 -24.67 -22.55 13.33
N THR A 296 -25.02 -21.29 13.11
CA THR A 296 -26.29 -20.66 13.51
C THR A 296 -27.41 -20.87 12.47
N GLY A 297 -27.09 -21.36 11.28
CA GLY A 297 -28.04 -21.55 10.18
C GLY A 297 -28.46 -20.24 9.50
N ASP A 298 -27.74 -19.16 9.74
CA ASP A 298 -27.89 -17.88 9.04
C ASP A 298 -27.09 -17.87 7.72
N ASP A 299 -27.14 -16.72 7.05
CA ASP A 299 -26.51 -16.44 5.77
C ASP A 299 -25.26 -15.55 5.92
N ILE A 300 -24.65 -15.53 7.10
CA ILE A 300 -23.48 -14.70 7.39
C ILE A 300 -22.31 -15.63 7.67
N LEU A 301 -21.29 -15.60 6.82
CA LEU A 301 -20.02 -16.25 7.10
C LEU A 301 -19.03 -15.21 7.63
N ALA A 302 -18.29 -15.57 8.68
CA ALA A 302 -17.16 -14.81 9.19
C ALA A 302 -15.91 -15.68 9.38
N ILE A 303 -14.75 -15.17 8.96
CA ILE A 303 -13.44 -15.80 9.16
C ILE A 303 -12.47 -14.75 9.68
N ALA A 304 -11.88 -14.98 10.85
CA ALA A 304 -10.89 -14.07 11.44
C ALA A 304 -9.51 -14.30 10.85
N GLU A 305 -9.01 -15.53 10.85
CA GLU A 305 -7.69 -15.83 10.32
C GLU A 305 -7.67 -17.15 9.56
N LEU A 306 -6.75 -17.24 8.60
CA LEU A 306 -6.49 -18.45 7.82
C LEU A 306 -5.01 -18.69 7.57
N TYR A 307 -4.60 -19.94 7.60
CA TYR A 307 -3.29 -20.41 7.16
C TYR A 307 -3.44 -21.65 6.29
N ALA A 308 -2.52 -21.80 5.33
CA ALA A 308 -2.26 -23.05 4.63
C ALA A 308 -1.06 -23.75 5.27
N LEU A 309 -1.06 -25.08 5.27
CA LEU A 309 -0.03 -25.89 5.90
C LEU A 309 0.84 -26.60 4.85
N ASP A 310 2.17 -26.60 5.06
CA ASP A 310 3.11 -27.35 4.24
C ASP A 310 3.12 -28.85 4.57
N ALA A 311 4.06 -29.60 3.96
CA ALA A 311 4.19 -31.05 4.18
C ALA A 311 4.54 -31.43 5.63
N ASP A 312 5.19 -30.54 6.35
CA ASP A 312 5.62 -30.74 7.75
C ASP A 312 4.55 -30.23 8.74
N GLY A 313 3.45 -29.68 8.25
CA GLY A 313 2.37 -29.10 9.05
C GLY A 313 2.68 -27.68 9.55
N ASN A 314 3.71 -27.02 9.02
CA ASN A 314 4.01 -25.63 9.35
C ASN A 314 3.12 -24.68 8.55
N ARG A 315 2.80 -23.53 9.15
CA ARG A 315 2.08 -22.45 8.48
C ARG A 315 2.93 -21.85 7.36
N LEU A 316 2.40 -21.82 6.15
CA LEU A 316 3.00 -21.08 5.03
C LEU A 316 3.02 -19.58 5.32
N SER A 317 4.04 -18.89 4.79
CA SER A 317 4.06 -17.43 4.81
C SER A 317 2.86 -16.89 4.02
N ARG A 318 2.21 -15.86 4.59
CA ARG A 318 1.08 -15.16 3.98
C ARG A 318 1.47 -13.81 3.39
N GLU A 319 2.75 -13.43 3.50
CA GLU A 319 3.28 -12.22 2.87
C GLU A 319 2.97 -12.09 1.36
N PRO A 320 3.00 -13.18 0.55
CA PRO A 320 2.66 -13.07 -0.87
C PRO A 320 1.16 -13.22 -1.16
N TRP A 321 0.31 -13.38 -0.14
CA TRP A 321 -1.11 -13.68 -0.34
C TRP A 321 -1.88 -12.45 -0.82
N THR A 322 -2.87 -12.70 -1.67
CA THR A 322 -3.92 -11.73 -2.01
C THR A 322 -5.28 -12.43 -2.06
N ILE A 323 -6.36 -11.70 -1.82
CA ILE A 323 -7.70 -12.21 -2.12
C ILE A 323 -7.94 -12.07 -3.62
N LYS A 324 -8.15 -13.22 -4.26
CA LYS A 324 -8.49 -13.28 -5.68
C LYS A 324 -9.98 -13.05 -5.88
N TYR A 325 -10.82 -13.61 -5.02
CA TYR A 325 -12.27 -13.47 -5.12
C TYR A 325 -12.96 -13.63 -3.75
N ALA A 326 -14.02 -12.88 -3.51
CA ALA A 326 -14.98 -13.06 -2.45
C ALA A 326 -16.39 -12.86 -3.04
N ASP A 327 -17.32 -13.78 -2.80
CA ASP A 327 -18.69 -13.63 -3.31
C ASP A 327 -19.42 -12.45 -2.67
N SER A 328 -19.09 -12.14 -1.41
CA SER A 328 -19.73 -11.10 -0.61
C SER A 328 -18.80 -10.58 0.49
N GLU A 329 -18.82 -9.26 0.71
CA GLU A 329 -17.98 -8.57 1.70
C GLU A 329 -18.74 -7.37 2.30
N SER A 330 -18.78 -7.30 3.63
CA SER A 330 -19.36 -6.18 4.37
C SER A 330 -18.34 -5.05 4.58
N GLU A 331 -18.64 -3.87 4.04
CA GLU A 331 -17.82 -2.66 4.29
C GLU A 331 -18.16 -2.02 5.64
N THR A 332 -19.35 -2.29 6.19
CA THR A 332 -19.70 -1.88 7.55
C THR A 332 -18.82 -2.64 8.53
N GLY A 333 -17.88 -1.94 9.15
CA GLY A 333 -16.91 -2.53 10.10
C GLY A 333 -15.58 -2.97 9.48
N ASN A 334 -15.32 -2.68 8.19
CA ASN A 334 -14.08 -3.06 7.47
C ASN A 334 -13.85 -4.59 7.43
N HIS A 335 -14.86 -5.34 7.00
CA HIS A 335 -14.85 -6.81 6.97
C HIS A 335 -14.55 -7.39 5.58
N LEU A 336 -13.53 -6.86 4.92
CA LEU A 336 -13.06 -7.35 3.62
C LEU A 336 -12.27 -8.66 3.76
N GLY A 337 -12.10 -9.38 2.66
CA GLY A 337 -11.44 -10.68 2.62
C GLY A 337 -9.98 -10.64 3.08
N ASP A 338 -9.28 -9.52 2.90
CA ASP A 338 -7.87 -9.35 3.26
C ASP A 338 -7.62 -9.45 4.78
N LYS A 339 -8.68 -9.34 5.59
CA LYS A 339 -8.62 -9.49 7.05
C LYS A 339 -8.28 -10.90 7.50
N ILE A 340 -8.50 -11.93 6.67
CA ILE A 340 -8.19 -13.32 7.06
C ILE A 340 -6.68 -13.61 7.21
N TYR A 341 -5.81 -12.68 6.78
CA TYR A 341 -4.36 -12.89 6.81
C TYR A 341 -3.58 -11.67 7.33
N ASP A 342 -4.24 -10.74 8.01
CA ASP A 342 -3.62 -9.51 8.52
C ASP A 342 -2.89 -9.69 9.87
N LEU A 343 -2.90 -10.92 10.43
CA LEU A 343 -2.31 -11.29 11.73
C LEU A 343 -3.03 -10.62 12.92
N GLN A 344 -4.30 -10.26 12.78
CA GLN A 344 -5.13 -9.70 13.85
C GLN A 344 -6.34 -10.60 14.10
N GLU A 345 -6.29 -11.43 15.15
CA GLU A 345 -7.42 -12.33 15.50
C GLU A 345 -8.74 -11.58 15.86
N SER A 346 -8.67 -10.27 16.07
CA SER A 346 -9.84 -9.40 16.31
C SER A 346 -10.48 -8.80 15.06
N THR A 347 -9.82 -8.85 13.90
CA THR A 347 -10.41 -8.48 12.62
C THR A 347 -10.93 -9.75 11.94
N TYR A 348 -11.85 -9.59 10.99
CA TYR A 348 -12.41 -10.72 10.27
C TYR A 348 -13.04 -10.28 8.95
N TRP A 349 -12.98 -11.16 7.95
CA TRP A 349 -13.84 -11.11 6.78
C TRP A 349 -15.26 -11.48 7.19
N GLN A 350 -16.26 -10.80 6.62
CA GLN A 350 -17.66 -11.14 6.80
C GLN A 350 -18.48 -10.89 5.54
N THR A 351 -19.39 -11.79 5.22
CA THR A 351 -20.36 -11.60 4.12
C THR A 351 -21.46 -10.61 4.50
N VAL A 352 -22.12 -10.04 3.48
CA VAL A 352 -23.27 -9.15 3.69
C VAL A 352 -24.50 -9.99 4.07
N LYS A 353 -25.14 -9.66 5.19
CA LYS A 353 -26.42 -10.25 5.60
C LYS A 353 -27.45 -10.20 4.48
N GLY A 354 -28.15 -11.29 4.22
CA GLY A 354 -29.08 -11.44 3.10
C GLY A 354 -28.46 -12.06 1.84
N THR A 355 -27.15 -12.26 1.79
CA THR A 355 -26.49 -12.91 0.64
C THR A 355 -26.68 -14.42 0.72
N ALA A 356 -27.25 -15.04 -0.31
CA ALA A 356 -27.52 -16.47 -0.29
C ALA A 356 -26.23 -17.32 -0.28
N LEU A 357 -26.25 -18.39 0.53
CA LEU A 357 -25.27 -19.47 0.46
C LEU A 357 -25.33 -20.20 -0.91
N PRO A 358 -24.23 -20.83 -1.36
CA PRO A 358 -22.94 -20.92 -0.69
C PRO A 358 -22.08 -19.66 -0.84
N HIS A 359 -21.31 -19.34 0.21
CA HIS A 359 -20.27 -18.31 0.15
C HIS A 359 -18.95 -18.88 -0.35
N LEU A 360 -18.16 -18.06 -1.00
CA LEU A 360 -16.89 -18.44 -1.62
C LEU A 360 -15.83 -17.36 -1.40
N LEU A 361 -14.70 -17.78 -0.85
CA LEU A 361 -13.48 -16.97 -0.74
C LEU A 361 -12.34 -17.67 -1.48
N VAL A 362 -11.57 -16.93 -2.26
CA VAL A 362 -10.46 -17.43 -3.06
C VAL A 362 -9.21 -16.62 -2.75
N ILE A 363 -8.15 -17.33 -2.40
CA ILE A 363 -6.86 -16.77 -2.02
C ILE A 363 -5.85 -17.15 -3.10
N ASP A 364 -5.10 -16.17 -3.61
CA ASP A 364 -3.89 -16.41 -4.39
C ASP A 364 -2.69 -16.46 -3.44
N LEU A 365 -1.97 -17.57 -3.42
CA LEU A 365 -0.78 -17.78 -2.58
C LEU A 365 0.49 -17.09 -3.14
N GLY A 366 0.37 -16.41 -4.28
CA GLY A 366 1.44 -15.73 -5.01
C GLY A 366 2.31 -16.66 -5.86
N SER A 367 2.36 -17.95 -5.53
CA SER A 367 3.09 -18.98 -6.30
C SER A 367 2.46 -20.36 -6.09
N LYS A 368 2.82 -21.34 -6.93
CA LYS A 368 2.36 -22.72 -6.75
C LYS A 368 3.00 -23.32 -5.49
N GLN A 369 2.17 -23.83 -4.60
CA GLN A 369 2.55 -24.46 -3.34
C GLN A 369 2.03 -25.90 -3.28
N THR A 370 2.68 -26.74 -2.47
CA THR A 370 2.14 -28.04 -2.06
C THR A 370 1.60 -27.91 -0.64
N ILE A 371 0.33 -28.23 -0.43
CA ILE A 371 -0.44 -27.93 0.77
C ILE A 371 -1.07 -29.21 1.31
N THR A 372 -1.03 -29.41 2.62
CA THR A 372 -1.57 -30.60 3.29
C THR A 372 -2.79 -30.32 4.16
N GLY A 373 -3.14 -29.06 4.35
CA GLY A 373 -4.31 -28.65 5.11
C GLY A 373 -4.40 -27.14 5.26
N ILE A 374 -5.44 -26.71 5.96
CA ILE A 374 -5.61 -25.32 6.39
C ILE A 374 -5.84 -25.25 7.90
N GLN A 375 -5.52 -24.10 8.48
CA GLN A 375 -6.01 -23.71 9.79
C GLN A 375 -6.90 -22.48 9.62
N GLN A 376 -8.06 -22.51 10.27
CA GLN A 376 -9.02 -21.43 10.24
C GLN A 376 -9.39 -21.04 11.67
N LEU A 377 -9.51 -19.73 11.89
CA LEU A 377 -9.97 -19.14 13.13
C LEU A 377 -11.28 -18.41 12.84
N PRO A 378 -12.41 -18.78 13.47
CA PRO A 378 -13.62 -17.98 13.41
C PRO A 378 -13.46 -16.72 14.27
N ARG A 379 -14.39 -15.77 14.15
CA ARG A 379 -14.35 -14.53 14.94
C ARG A 379 -14.27 -14.78 16.45
N ALA A 380 -13.60 -13.88 17.18
CA ALA A 380 -13.26 -14.07 18.58
C ALA A 380 -14.42 -13.88 19.56
N GLU A 381 -15.52 -13.24 19.13
CA GLU A 381 -16.67 -13.00 19.98
C GLU A 381 -17.32 -14.30 20.43
N LYS A 382 -17.90 -14.27 21.64
CA LYS A 382 -18.58 -15.42 22.25
C LYS A 382 -19.54 -16.07 21.24
N ASP A 383 -19.47 -17.40 21.17
CA ASP A 383 -20.27 -18.27 20.30
C ASP A 383 -19.94 -18.16 18.80
N ALA A 384 -18.90 -17.39 18.45
CA ALA A 384 -18.37 -17.23 17.09
C ALA A 384 -19.46 -16.98 16.02
N PRO A 385 -20.17 -15.84 16.05
CA PRO A 385 -21.23 -15.54 15.09
C PRO A 385 -20.80 -15.70 13.63
N GLY A 386 -21.62 -16.36 12.80
CA GLY A 386 -21.27 -16.64 11.41
C GLY A 386 -20.13 -17.65 11.21
N ALA A 387 -19.80 -18.44 12.24
CA ALA A 387 -18.83 -19.52 12.10
C ALA A 387 -19.28 -20.51 11.02
N MET A 388 -18.32 -20.87 10.16
CA MET A 388 -18.49 -21.91 9.15
C MET A 388 -18.91 -23.23 9.79
N LYS A 389 -19.84 -23.94 9.15
CA LYS A 389 -20.19 -25.32 9.48
C LYS A 389 -19.78 -26.23 8.35
N GLN A 390 -20.61 -26.37 7.30
CA GLN A 390 -20.27 -27.24 6.17
C GLN A 390 -19.38 -26.51 5.18
N TYR A 391 -18.31 -27.17 4.74
CA TYR A 391 -17.35 -26.58 3.81
C TYR A 391 -16.95 -27.51 2.67
N LYS A 392 -16.48 -26.90 1.58
CA LYS A 392 -15.66 -27.52 0.55
C LYS A 392 -14.42 -26.67 0.31
N ILE A 393 -13.26 -27.31 0.22
CA ILE A 393 -11.97 -26.65 -0.04
C ILE A 393 -11.40 -27.19 -1.35
N TYR A 394 -10.91 -26.29 -2.20
CA TYR A 394 -10.29 -26.61 -3.47
C TYR A 394 -8.91 -25.98 -3.55
N VAL A 395 -7.98 -26.66 -4.24
CA VAL A 395 -6.63 -26.17 -4.52
C VAL A 395 -6.36 -26.38 -6.00
N TYR A 396 -5.95 -25.32 -6.72
CA TYR A 396 -5.73 -25.37 -8.18
C TYR A 396 -4.63 -24.43 -8.67
#